data_AF-A0A7Y8LZ09-F1
#
_entry.id   AF-A0A7Y8LZ09-F1
#
_cell.length_a   1.000
_cell.length_b   1.000
_cell.length_c   1.000
_cell.angle_alpha   90.00
_cell.angle_beta   90.00
_cell.angle_gamma   90.00
#
_symmetry.space_group_name_H-M   'P 1'
#
loop_
_entity.id
_entity.type
_entity.pdbx_description
1 polymer ?
#
loop_
_entity_poly.entity_id
_entity_poly.type
_entity_poly.pdbx_seq_one_letter_code
_entity_poly.pdbx_strand_id
1 'polypeptide(L)'
;MSTPAPQPQSVPLLSMTFEGNREVDSARLRALLRSLHEGAVFQPEVLNLELRSIERFYHDEGFLRATVGKPSVEFLELQGRGKGAAVLIPVFEGPRYTLASLQTRNIKALSPETFLQMSPLKAGDPYSRRKLSEWTDKVMEAYHALGHLRADLQLHESVDELRHAVECVLECSEGPVYRVGRIDVAGLDEAAARDFRQRILLTVDTPYNPEMLVLSLQLLNSMRLYRHMSLESVKIDIDDEAGTVRLEFRPVPLARRGTSFDD
;
A
#
# COMPACT_ATOMS: atom_id res chain seq x y z
N MET A 1 26.89 -38.47 15.92
CA MET A 1 27.34 -37.80 14.69
C MET A 1 26.10 -37.25 14.01
N SER A 2 25.85 -35.95 14.14
CA SER A 2 24.70 -35.31 13.51
C SER A 2 25.03 -35.09 12.04
N THR A 3 24.29 -35.74 11.14
CA THR A 3 24.40 -35.51 9.70
C THR A 3 24.06 -34.05 9.43
N PRO A 4 24.96 -33.26 8.82
CA PRO A 4 24.62 -31.89 8.46
C PRO A 4 23.48 -31.95 7.42
N ALA A 5 22.47 -31.09 7.61
CA ALA A 5 21.42 -30.91 6.61
C ALA A 5 22.08 -30.63 5.24
N PRO A 6 21.61 -31.24 4.14
CA PRO A 6 22.18 -30.99 2.83
C PRO A 6 22.09 -29.48 2.55
N GLN A 7 23.25 -28.84 2.37
CA GLN A 7 23.31 -27.47 1.92
C GLN A 7 22.63 -27.39 0.54
N PRO A 8 21.75 -26.41 0.28
CA PRO A 8 21.12 -26.28 -1.03
C PRO A 8 22.22 -26.01 -2.05
N GLN A 9 22.55 -27.02 -2.84
CA GLN A 9 23.49 -26.88 -3.94
C GLN A 9 22.87 -25.89 -4.92
N SER A 10 23.52 -24.74 -5.11
CA SER A 10 23.14 -23.72 -6.09
C SER A 10 23.26 -24.33 -7.49
N VAL A 11 22.17 -24.87 -8.01
CA VAL A 11 22.09 -25.49 -9.34
C VAL A 11 21.39 -24.54 -10.31
N PRO A 12 21.72 -24.57 -11.62
CA PRO A 12 20.95 -23.84 -12.62
C PRO A 12 19.53 -24.41 -12.75
N LEU A 13 18.56 -23.53 -12.94
CA LEU A 13 17.20 -23.87 -13.34
C LEU A 13 17.20 -24.26 -14.82
N LEU A 14 16.89 -25.51 -15.12
CA LEU A 14 16.87 -26.05 -16.48
C LEU A 14 15.57 -25.74 -17.21
N SER A 15 14.45 -25.93 -16.51
CA SER A 15 13.12 -25.72 -17.06
C SER A 15 12.15 -25.41 -15.94
N MET A 16 11.09 -24.71 -16.31
CA MET A 16 9.97 -24.47 -15.42
C MET A 16 8.66 -24.52 -16.18
N THR A 17 7.80 -25.44 -15.76
CA THR A 17 6.52 -25.72 -16.37
C THR A 17 5.39 -25.46 -15.40
N PHE A 18 4.26 -25.00 -15.94
CA PHE A 18 3.01 -24.82 -15.19
C PHE A 18 2.01 -25.84 -15.70
N GLU A 19 1.27 -26.46 -14.80
CA GLU A 19 0.25 -27.46 -15.13
C GLU A 19 -1.07 -27.07 -14.48
N GLY A 20 -2.17 -27.16 -15.23
CA GLY A 20 -3.52 -26.85 -14.75
C GLY A 20 -4.01 -25.44 -15.04
N ASN A 21 -3.13 -24.54 -15.49
CA ASN A 21 -3.53 -23.24 -16.05
C ASN A 21 -4.17 -23.43 -17.44
N ARG A 22 -5.31 -22.79 -17.67
CA ARG A 22 -6.12 -22.90 -18.91
C ARG A 22 -6.53 -21.52 -19.44
N GLU A 23 -6.93 -20.63 -18.55
CA GLU A 23 -7.33 -19.26 -18.89
C GLU A 23 -6.13 -18.32 -19.04
N VAL A 24 -5.09 -18.52 -18.23
CA VAL A 24 -3.83 -17.76 -18.32
C VAL A 24 -2.75 -18.64 -18.91
N ASP A 25 -2.08 -18.17 -19.98
CA ASP A 25 -1.03 -18.94 -20.64
C ASP A 25 0.26 -19.01 -19.81
N SER A 26 1.00 -20.12 -19.94
CA SER A 26 2.23 -20.34 -19.17
C SER A 26 3.33 -19.33 -19.50
N ALA A 27 3.33 -18.71 -20.69
CA ALA A 27 4.32 -17.68 -21.02
C ALA A 27 4.08 -16.39 -20.24
N ARG A 28 2.81 -16.03 -20.02
CA ARG A 28 2.41 -14.93 -19.15
C ARG A 28 2.83 -15.19 -17.71
N LEU A 29 2.63 -16.40 -17.20
CA LEU A 29 3.08 -16.77 -15.84
C LEU A 29 4.61 -16.68 -15.70
N ARG A 30 5.36 -17.14 -16.71
CA ARG A 30 6.83 -16.98 -16.74
C ARG A 30 7.24 -15.52 -16.73
N ALA A 31 6.54 -14.65 -17.45
CA ALA A 31 6.84 -13.22 -17.52
C ALA A 31 6.60 -12.46 -16.20
N LEU A 32 5.83 -13.04 -15.26
CA LEU A 32 5.62 -12.46 -13.92
C LEU A 32 6.80 -12.73 -12.97
N LEU A 33 7.64 -13.72 -13.30
CA LEU A 33 8.83 -14.04 -12.54
C LEU A 33 9.90 -12.99 -12.81
N ARG A 34 10.55 -12.49 -11.75
CA ARG A 34 11.51 -11.40 -11.86
C ARG A 34 12.93 -11.91 -12.00
N SER A 35 13.24 -12.98 -11.27
CA SER A 35 14.59 -13.52 -11.15
C SER A 35 14.70 -14.96 -11.65
N LEU A 36 13.60 -15.71 -11.67
CA LEU A 36 13.59 -17.10 -12.11
C LEU A 36 13.29 -17.23 -13.59
N HIS A 37 14.30 -17.66 -14.34
CA HIS A 37 14.24 -17.99 -15.76
C HIS A 37 15.21 -19.14 -16.04
N GLU A 38 15.08 -19.79 -17.20
CA GLU A 38 15.98 -20.86 -17.60
C GLU A 38 17.44 -20.36 -17.60
N GLY A 39 18.33 -21.13 -16.96
CA GLY A 39 19.73 -20.78 -16.71
C GLY A 39 19.99 -20.02 -15.41
N ALA A 40 18.96 -19.45 -14.76
CA ALA A 40 19.13 -18.76 -13.48
C ALA A 40 19.51 -19.71 -12.34
N VAL A 41 20.12 -19.19 -11.27
CA VAL A 41 20.41 -19.99 -10.08
C VAL A 41 19.09 -20.34 -9.37
N PHE A 42 18.84 -21.63 -9.19
CA PHE A 42 17.69 -22.12 -8.44
C PHE A 42 17.89 -21.93 -6.94
N GLN A 43 16.97 -21.20 -6.32
CA GLN A 43 16.89 -21.03 -4.86
C GLN A 43 15.43 -21.27 -4.42
N PRO A 44 15.16 -22.27 -3.56
CA PRO A 44 13.79 -22.59 -3.11
C PRO A 44 13.05 -21.40 -2.48
N GLU A 45 13.76 -20.54 -1.75
CA GLU A 45 13.20 -19.38 -1.06
C GLU A 45 12.71 -18.32 -2.06
N VAL A 46 13.50 -18.10 -3.12
CA VAL A 46 13.15 -17.19 -4.22
C VAL A 46 11.95 -17.73 -4.98
N LEU A 47 11.92 -19.04 -5.27
CA LEU A 47 10.76 -19.68 -5.92
C LEU A 47 9.48 -19.46 -5.12
N ASN A 48 9.49 -19.76 -3.82
CA ASN A 48 8.30 -19.58 -2.99
C ASN A 48 7.81 -18.12 -2.95
N LEU A 49 8.71 -17.14 -2.96
CA LEU A 49 8.35 -15.71 -3.02
C LEU A 49 7.71 -15.33 -4.35
N GLU A 50 8.25 -15.80 -5.47
CA GLU A 50 7.71 -15.49 -6.79
C GLU A 50 6.41 -16.24 -7.09
N LEU A 51 6.24 -17.48 -6.60
CA LEU A 51 4.96 -18.23 -6.69
C LEU A 51 3.81 -17.50 -5.98
N ARG A 52 4.05 -16.89 -4.81
CA ARG A 52 3.06 -16.01 -4.15
C ARG A 52 2.66 -14.82 -5.01
N SER A 53 3.55 -14.35 -5.88
CA SER A 53 3.26 -13.23 -6.79
C SER A 53 2.38 -13.68 -7.95
N ILE A 54 2.56 -14.92 -8.43
CA ILE A 54 1.66 -15.54 -9.42
C ILE A 54 0.27 -15.74 -8.82
N GLU A 55 0.16 -16.28 -7.61
CA GLU A 55 -1.14 -16.45 -6.93
C GLU A 55 -1.86 -15.10 -6.74
N ARG A 56 -1.14 -14.07 -6.31
CA ARG A 56 -1.66 -12.70 -6.22
C ARG A 56 -2.14 -12.16 -7.56
N PHE A 57 -1.40 -12.42 -8.64
CA PHE A 57 -1.80 -12.04 -10.00
C PHE A 57 -3.14 -12.68 -10.38
N TYR A 58 -3.32 -13.97 -10.12
CA TYR A 58 -4.60 -14.63 -10.36
C TYR A 58 -5.75 -13.97 -9.59
N HIS A 59 -5.56 -13.70 -8.30
CA HIS A 59 -6.57 -12.99 -7.51
C HIS A 59 -6.87 -11.58 -8.03
N ASP A 60 -5.87 -10.88 -8.58
CA ASP A 60 -6.05 -9.57 -9.20
C ASP A 60 -6.76 -9.61 -10.56
N GLU A 61 -6.73 -10.77 -11.21
CA GLU A 61 -7.40 -11.04 -12.47
C GLU A 61 -8.79 -11.68 -12.28
N GLY A 62 -9.34 -11.71 -11.06
CA GLY A 62 -10.69 -12.22 -10.79
C GLY A 62 -10.75 -13.68 -10.37
N PHE A 63 -9.63 -14.40 -10.27
CA PHE A 63 -9.63 -15.80 -9.87
C PHE A 63 -9.57 -15.93 -8.35
N LEU A 64 -10.70 -15.75 -7.66
CA LEU A 64 -10.78 -15.72 -6.19
C LEU A 64 -10.33 -17.04 -5.54
N ARG A 65 -10.57 -18.15 -6.24
CA ARG A 65 -10.27 -19.52 -5.76
C ARG A 65 -8.96 -20.05 -6.33
N ALA A 66 -8.18 -19.21 -7.02
CA ALA A 66 -6.91 -19.63 -7.57
C ALA A 66 -5.96 -20.04 -6.45
N THR A 67 -5.22 -21.12 -6.68
CA THR A 67 -4.15 -21.57 -5.80
C THR A 67 -2.97 -22.01 -6.64
N VAL A 68 -1.77 -21.64 -6.19
CA VAL A 68 -0.52 -22.16 -6.74
C VAL A 68 -0.04 -23.25 -5.80
N GLY A 69 -0.08 -24.49 -6.27
CA GLY A 69 0.28 -25.65 -5.47
C GLY A 69 1.79 -25.74 -5.22
N LYS A 70 2.16 -26.70 -4.37
CA LYS A 70 3.57 -26.92 -4.02
C LYS A 70 4.36 -27.33 -5.27
N PRO A 71 5.48 -26.66 -5.59
CA PRO A 71 6.29 -27.02 -6.74
C PRO A 71 6.95 -28.40 -6.54
N SER A 72 6.97 -29.20 -7.60
CA SER A 72 7.79 -30.42 -7.68
C SER A 72 9.12 -30.05 -8.33
N VAL A 73 10.23 -30.46 -7.70
CA VAL A 73 11.59 -30.14 -8.17
C VAL A 73 12.34 -31.44 -8.41
N GLU A 74 12.78 -31.65 -9.64
CA GLU A 74 13.62 -32.78 -10.04
C GLU A 74 15.04 -32.30 -10.33
N PHE A 75 16.04 -32.96 -9.75
CA PHE A 75 17.45 -32.64 -10.00
C PHE A 75 18.01 -33.59 -11.06
N LEU A 76 18.30 -33.04 -12.24
CA LEU A 76 18.81 -33.77 -13.40
C LEU A 76 20.32 -33.65 -13.49
N GLU A 77 21.00 -34.76 -13.78
CA GLU A 77 22.43 -34.77 -14.09
C GLU A 77 22.67 -34.19 -15.50
N LEU A 78 23.56 -33.21 -15.60
CA LEU A 78 24.01 -32.61 -16.84
C LEU A 78 25.36 -33.21 -17.19
N GLN A 79 25.49 -33.78 -18.39
CA GLN A 79 26.72 -34.44 -18.85
C GLN A 79 27.94 -33.52 -18.68
N GLY A 80 28.77 -33.80 -17.67
CA GLY A 80 29.98 -33.04 -17.34
C GLY A 80 29.76 -31.62 -16.78
N ARG A 81 28.53 -31.22 -16.43
CA ARG A 81 28.21 -29.85 -15.94
C ARG A 81 27.56 -29.82 -14.56
N GLY A 82 27.53 -30.95 -13.85
CA GLY A 82 26.91 -31.08 -12.52
C GLY A 82 25.40 -31.30 -12.62
N LYS A 83 24.64 -30.86 -11.62
CA LYS A 83 23.18 -31.01 -11.56
C LYS A 83 22.47 -29.73 -11.98
N GLY A 84 21.26 -29.85 -12.52
CA GLY A 84 20.32 -28.75 -12.75
C GLY A 84 18.93 -29.09 -12.20
N ALA A 85 18.11 -28.08 -11.93
CA ALA A 85 16.74 -28.26 -11.42
C ALA A 85 15.71 -28.11 -12.53
N ALA A 86 14.81 -29.08 -12.69
CA ALA A 86 13.58 -28.96 -13.46
C ALA A 86 12.40 -28.78 -12.49
N VAL A 87 11.57 -27.77 -12.71
CA VAL A 87 10.50 -27.39 -11.78
C VAL A 87 9.13 -27.50 -12.44
N LEU A 88 8.21 -28.24 -11.84
CA LEU A 88 6.81 -28.33 -12.22
C LEU A 88 5.94 -27.63 -11.17
N ILE A 89 5.11 -26.69 -11.60
CA ILE A 89 4.26 -25.87 -10.73
C ILE A 89 2.80 -26.21 -11.03
N PRO A 90 2.10 -26.94 -10.14
CA PRO A 90 0.67 -27.15 -10.28
C PRO A 90 -0.10 -25.86 -9.97
N VAL A 91 -1.07 -25.53 -10.82
CA VAL A 91 -1.94 -24.36 -10.70
C VAL A 91 -3.38 -24.81 -10.80
N PHE A 92 -4.20 -24.35 -9.85
CA PHE A 92 -5.65 -24.42 -9.96
C PHE A 92 -6.18 -23.00 -10.08
N GLU A 93 -6.74 -22.63 -11.24
CA GLU A 93 -7.25 -21.27 -11.47
C GLU A 93 -8.62 -21.04 -10.81
N GLY A 94 -9.51 -22.03 -10.89
CA GLY A 94 -10.92 -21.85 -10.53
C GLY A 94 -11.66 -20.92 -11.50
N PRO A 95 -12.93 -20.58 -11.21
CA PRO A 95 -13.69 -19.67 -12.04
C PRO A 95 -13.22 -18.23 -11.88
N ARG A 96 -13.32 -17.46 -12.97
CA ARG A 96 -13.05 -16.02 -12.98
C ARG A 96 -14.30 -15.25 -12.57
N TYR A 97 -14.16 -14.42 -11.55
CA TYR A 97 -15.21 -13.55 -11.05
C TYR A 97 -15.06 -12.13 -11.57
N THR A 98 -16.20 -11.50 -11.83
CA THR A 98 -16.29 -10.10 -12.25
C THR A 98 -16.96 -9.26 -11.17
N LEU A 99 -16.65 -7.97 -11.12
CA LEU A 99 -17.36 -7.02 -10.28
C LEU A 99 -18.75 -6.75 -10.90
N ALA A 100 -19.82 -7.18 -10.26
CA ALA A 100 -21.19 -6.94 -10.72
C ALA A 100 -21.63 -5.50 -10.48
N SER A 101 -21.37 -4.98 -9.28
CA SER A 101 -21.73 -3.62 -8.91
C SER A 101 -20.84 -3.10 -7.78
N LEU A 102 -20.66 -1.79 -7.76
CA LEU A 102 -19.99 -1.05 -6.70
C LEU A 102 -20.92 0.06 -6.24
N GLN A 103 -21.41 -0.04 -5.01
CA GLN A 103 -22.39 0.89 -4.45
C GLN A 103 -21.87 1.53 -3.17
N THR A 104 -22.48 2.64 -2.80
CA THR A 104 -22.19 3.36 -1.56
C THR A 104 -23.42 3.49 -0.70
N ARG A 105 -23.21 3.53 0.62
CA ARG A 105 -24.24 3.86 1.61
C ARG A 105 -23.70 4.87 2.60
N ASN A 106 -24.58 5.77 3.02
CA ASN A 106 -24.31 6.77 4.07
C ASN A 106 -23.16 7.75 3.79
N ILE A 107 -22.83 7.97 2.51
CA ILE A 107 -21.86 8.98 2.06
C ILE A 107 -22.59 10.31 1.79
N LYS A 108 -22.11 11.41 2.35
CA LYS A 108 -22.63 12.78 2.21
C LYS A 108 -21.53 13.81 1.91
N ALA A 109 -20.34 13.65 2.46
CA ALA A 109 -19.22 14.57 2.30
C ALA A 109 -18.58 14.48 0.91
N LEU A 110 -18.66 13.29 0.29
CA LEU A 110 -18.25 13.05 -1.09
C LEU A 110 -19.48 12.74 -1.95
N SER A 111 -19.52 13.25 -3.19
CA SER A 111 -20.58 12.86 -4.11
C SER A 111 -20.40 11.38 -4.53
N PRO A 112 -21.49 10.62 -4.74
CA PRO A 112 -21.41 9.27 -5.29
C PRO A 112 -20.61 9.18 -6.60
N GLU A 113 -20.69 10.21 -7.43
CA GLU A 113 -19.97 10.30 -8.69
C GLU A 113 -18.46 10.42 -8.48
N THR A 114 -18.02 11.30 -7.58
CA THR A 114 -16.60 11.44 -7.20
C THR A 114 -16.05 10.12 -6.69
N PHE A 115 -16.83 9.44 -5.86
CA PHE A 115 -16.46 8.17 -5.28
C PHE A 115 -16.26 7.06 -6.33
N LEU A 116 -17.19 6.94 -7.27
CA LEU A 116 -17.09 5.98 -8.38
C LEU A 116 -15.93 6.33 -9.32
N GLN A 117 -15.63 7.62 -9.53
CA GLN A 117 -14.47 8.06 -10.31
C GLN A 117 -13.13 7.73 -9.66
N MET A 118 -13.07 7.66 -8.32
CA MET A 118 -11.87 7.25 -7.60
C MET A 118 -11.61 5.74 -7.70
N SER A 119 -12.62 4.93 -8.06
CA SER A 119 -12.48 3.48 -8.16
C SER A 119 -11.63 3.07 -9.37
N PRO A 120 -10.60 2.21 -9.17
CA PRO A 120 -9.85 1.60 -10.26
C PRO A 120 -10.63 0.47 -10.95
N LEU A 121 -11.81 0.10 -10.43
CA LEU A 121 -12.67 -0.96 -10.95
C LEU A 121 -14.04 -0.42 -11.32
N LYS A 122 -14.60 -0.96 -12.40
CA LYS A 122 -15.97 -0.73 -12.88
C LYS A 122 -16.73 -2.04 -12.94
N ALA A 123 -18.05 -1.94 -13.01
CA ALA A 123 -18.89 -3.11 -13.26
C ALA A 123 -18.46 -3.81 -14.56
N GLY A 124 -18.31 -5.13 -14.50
CA GLY A 124 -17.81 -5.98 -15.57
C GLY A 124 -16.30 -6.23 -15.55
N ASP A 125 -15.51 -5.43 -14.82
CA ASP A 125 -14.08 -5.68 -14.67
C ASP A 125 -13.82 -6.96 -13.87
N PRO A 126 -12.65 -7.61 -14.05
CA PRO A 126 -12.24 -8.68 -13.15
C PRO A 126 -12.20 -8.18 -11.71
N TYR A 127 -12.84 -8.93 -10.81
CA TYR A 127 -12.85 -8.57 -9.40
C TYR A 127 -11.42 -8.64 -8.83
N SER A 128 -11.02 -7.65 -8.04
CA SER A 128 -9.76 -7.70 -7.30
C SER A 128 -9.95 -7.07 -5.93
N ARG A 129 -9.80 -7.90 -4.88
CA ARG A 129 -9.86 -7.44 -3.49
C ARG A 129 -8.78 -6.40 -3.20
N ARG A 130 -7.58 -6.56 -3.78
CA ARG A 130 -6.48 -5.60 -3.61
C ARG A 130 -6.85 -4.23 -4.15
N LYS A 131 -7.38 -4.17 -5.39
CA LYS A 131 -7.81 -2.91 -6.00
C LYS A 131 -8.94 -2.23 -5.21
N LEU A 132 -9.87 -3.01 -4.66
CA LEU A 132 -10.92 -2.48 -3.76
C LEU A 132 -10.37 -1.97 -2.43
N SER A 133 -9.38 -2.64 -1.84
CA SER A 133 -8.70 -2.17 -0.63
C SER A 133 -7.97 -0.85 -0.89
N GLU A 134 -7.14 -0.79 -1.93
CA GLU A 134 -6.40 0.43 -2.32
C GLU A 134 -7.33 1.61 -2.60
N TRP A 135 -8.50 1.32 -3.14
CA TRP A 135 -9.53 2.32 -3.35
C TRP A 135 -10.19 2.77 -2.04
N THR A 136 -10.53 1.84 -1.15
CA THR A 136 -11.09 2.16 0.17
C THR A 136 -10.13 3.03 0.97
N ASP A 137 -8.83 2.74 0.90
CA ASP A 137 -7.77 3.55 1.52
C ASP A 137 -7.75 4.99 0.95
N LYS A 138 -7.82 5.15 -0.38
CA LYS A 138 -7.89 6.48 -1.02
C LYS A 138 -9.15 7.25 -0.65
N VAL A 139 -10.28 6.56 -0.49
CA VAL A 139 -11.52 7.19 -0.02
C VAL A 139 -11.34 7.67 1.42
N MET A 140 -10.75 6.85 2.28
CA MET A 140 -10.45 7.22 3.67
C MET A 140 -9.53 8.46 3.73
N GLU A 141 -8.48 8.49 2.91
CA GLU A 141 -7.60 9.65 2.76
C GLU A 141 -8.36 10.92 2.35
N ALA A 142 -9.31 10.82 1.40
CA ALA A 142 -10.16 11.93 1.01
C ALA A 142 -11.06 12.43 2.16
N TYR A 143 -11.61 11.53 2.97
CA TYR A 143 -12.37 11.91 4.18
C TYR A 143 -11.48 12.62 5.20
N HIS A 144 -10.27 12.11 5.47
CA HIS A 144 -9.30 12.77 6.33
C HIS A 144 -8.91 14.15 5.82
N ALA A 145 -8.77 14.31 4.50
CA ALA A 145 -8.49 15.61 3.88
C ALA A 145 -9.63 16.63 4.07
N LEU A 146 -10.87 16.15 4.21
CA LEU A 146 -12.05 16.94 4.54
C LEU A 146 -12.24 17.15 6.06
N GLY A 147 -11.35 16.62 6.90
CA GLY A 147 -11.39 16.77 8.36
C GLY A 147 -12.18 15.69 9.10
N HIS A 148 -12.67 14.65 8.42
CA HIS A 148 -13.41 13.55 9.04
C HIS A 148 -12.47 12.50 9.66
N LEU A 149 -11.80 12.85 10.78
CA LEU A 149 -10.78 12.00 11.41
C LEU A 149 -11.31 10.73 12.08
N ARG A 150 -12.62 10.68 12.31
CA ARG A 150 -13.33 9.52 12.88
C ARG A 150 -14.20 8.83 11.84
N ALA A 151 -13.90 9.04 10.55
CA ALA A 151 -14.57 8.29 9.49
C ALA A 151 -14.27 6.80 9.66
N ASP A 152 -15.29 5.97 9.47
CA ASP A 152 -15.20 4.52 9.41
C ASP A 152 -15.78 4.05 8.07
N LEU A 153 -15.03 3.22 7.35
CA LEU A 153 -15.41 2.67 6.05
C LEU A 153 -15.48 1.15 6.15
N GLN A 154 -16.63 0.59 5.79
CA GLN A 154 -16.88 -0.85 5.83
C GLN A 154 -17.25 -1.34 4.44
N LEU A 155 -16.40 -2.20 3.86
CA LEU A 155 -16.66 -2.83 2.58
C LEU A 155 -17.35 -4.17 2.78
N HIS A 156 -18.59 -4.26 2.33
CA HIS A 156 -19.37 -5.50 2.32
C HIS A 156 -19.33 -6.12 0.93
N GLU A 157 -18.91 -7.38 0.86
CA GLU A 157 -18.80 -8.15 -0.38
C GLU A 157 -19.83 -9.29 -0.39
N SER A 158 -20.56 -9.44 -1.50
CA SER A 158 -21.46 -10.57 -1.73
C SER A 158 -21.04 -11.30 -3.01
N VAL A 159 -20.72 -12.59 -2.88
CA VAL A 159 -20.26 -13.43 -3.99
C VAL A 159 -21.42 -14.28 -4.51
N ASP A 160 -21.78 -14.09 -5.77
CA ASP A 160 -22.69 -14.96 -6.53
C ASP A 160 -21.86 -16.06 -7.21
N GLU A 161 -21.85 -17.24 -6.59
CA GLU A 161 -21.11 -18.41 -7.07
C GLU A 161 -21.67 -18.99 -8.38
N LEU A 162 -22.94 -18.74 -8.72
CA LEU A 162 -23.55 -19.24 -9.96
C LEU A 162 -23.20 -18.36 -11.15
N ARG A 163 -23.20 -17.04 -10.94
CA ARG A 163 -22.86 -16.06 -11.97
C ARG A 163 -21.38 -15.73 -12.03
N HIS A 164 -20.60 -16.22 -11.07
CA HIS A 164 -19.20 -15.81 -10.83
C HIS A 164 -19.09 -14.28 -10.82
N ALA A 165 -19.87 -13.64 -9.96
CA ALA A 165 -19.93 -12.19 -9.89
C ALA A 165 -19.88 -11.74 -8.43
N VAL A 166 -19.32 -10.56 -8.18
CA VAL A 166 -19.21 -10.00 -6.82
C VAL A 166 -19.88 -8.65 -6.77
N GLU A 167 -20.81 -8.48 -5.85
CA GLU A 167 -21.42 -7.20 -5.52
C GLU A 167 -20.70 -6.60 -4.31
N CYS A 168 -20.37 -5.31 -4.39
CA CYS A 168 -19.65 -4.60 -3.35
C CYS A 168 -20.44 -3.37 -2.90
N VAL A 169 -20.58 -3.22 -1.59
CA VAL A 169 -21.23 -2.05 -0.97
C VAL A 169 -20.26 -1.47 0.03
N LEU A 170 -19.80 -0.24 -0.20
CA LEU A 170 -19.05 0.51 0.82
C LEU A 170 -20.02 1.33 1.67
N GLU A 171 -20.08 1.01 2.95
CA GLU A 171 -20.81 1.79 3.95
C GLU A 171 -19.85 2.73 4.67
N CYS A 172 -20.27 3.98 4.87
CA CYS A 172 -19.47 4.99 5.55
C CYS A 172 -20.20 5.54 6.78
N SER A 173 -19.49 5.62 7.89
CA SER A 173 -19.83 6.48 9.02
C SER A 173 -18.84 7.64 9.06
N GLU A 174 -19.24 8.82 8.57
CA GLU A 174 -18.32 9.94 8.33
C GLU A 174 -17.76 10.57 9.62
N GLY A 175 -18.51 10.51 10.73
CA GLY A 175 -18.16 11.23 11.95
C GLY A 175 -18.16 12.76 11.79
N PRO A 176 -17.76 13.51 12.84
CA PRO A 176 -17.71 14.97 12.79
C PRO A 176 -16.51 15.47 11.99
N VAL A 177 -16.61 16.73 11.53
CA VAL A 177 -15.49 17.45 10.89
C VAL A 177 -14.65 18.11 11.97
N TYR A 178 -13.37 17.74 12.04
CA TYR A 178 -12.39 18.35 12.92
C TYR A 178 -11.72 19.53 12.22
N ARG A 179 -11.56 20.63 12.96
CA ARG A 179 -10.87 21.84 12.48
C ARG A 179 -9.55 22.03 13.19
N VAL A 180 -8.63 22.76 12.56
CA VAL A 180 -7.41 23.23 13.23
C VAL A 180 -7.83 24.28 14.27
N GLY A 181 -7.72 23.94 15.55
CA GLY A 181 -8.07 24.86 16.63
C GLY A 181 -6.94 25.83 16.95
N ARG A 182 -5.70 25.32 17.06
CA ARG A 182 -4.53 26.14 17.39
C ARG A 182 -3.23 25.50 16.92
N ILE A 183 -2.29 26.35 16.52
CA ILE A 183 -0.92 25.98 16.16
C ILE A 183 0.06 26.70 17.08
N ASP A 184 0.64 25.95 18.01
CA ASP A 184 1.63 26.43 18.96
C ASP A 184 3.05 26.11 18.50
N VAL A 185 3.96 27.07 18.69
CA VAL A 185 5.38 26.92 18.37
C VAL A 185 6.15 27.29 19.62
N ALA A 186 6.81 26.31 20.22
CA ALA A 186 7.57 26.47 21.45
C ALA A 186 9.07 26.42 21.19
N GLY A 187 9.84 27.14 22.01
CA GLY A 187 11.31 27.19 21.92
C GLY A 187 11.88 28.22 20.93
N LEU A 188 11.02 29.01 20.26
CA LEU A 188 11.43 30.14 19.42
C LEU A 188 10.96 31.46 20.03
N ASP A 189 11.64 32.56 19.69
CA ASP A 189 11.10 33.91 19.92
C ASP A 189 9.87 34.17 19.03
N GLU A 190 9.09 35.21 19.33
CA GLU A 190 7.81 35.46 18.63
C GLU A 190 8.01 35.80 17.15
N ALA A 191 9.13 36.41 16.75
CA ALA A 191 9.39 36.72 15.35
C ALA A 191 9.66 35.44 14.54
N ALA A 192 10.53 34.58 15.05
CA ALA A 192 10.83 33.28 14.46
C ALA A 192 9.64 32.31 14.52
N ALA A 193 8.87 32.33 15.61
CA ALA A 193 7.63 31.55 15.73
C ALA A 193 6.59 31.99 14.70
N ARG A 194 6.44 33.30 14.45
CA ARG A 194 5.55 33.82 13.42
C ARG A 194 5.98 33.37 12.02
N ASP A 195 7.26 33.50 11.68
CA ASP A 195 7.80 33.02 10.39
C ASP A 195 7.61 31.49 10.24
N PHE A 196 7.80 30.73 11.32
CA PHE A 196 7.53 29.29 11.34
C PHE A 196 6.06 28.99 11.03
N ARG A 197 5.11 29.66 11.71
CA ARG A 197 3.67 29.48 11.49
C ARG A 197 3.27 29.79 10.04
N GLN A 198 3.87 30.81 9.41
CA GLN A 198 3.61 31.18 8.02
C GLN A 198 4.07 30.12 6.99
N ARG A 199 4.96 29.20 7.39
CA ARG A 199 5.46 28.12 6.55
C ARG A 199 4.67 26.81 6.71
N ILE A 200 3.77 26.75 7.70
CA ILE A 200 2.86 25.63 7.89
C ILE A 200 1.69 25.79 6.91
N LEU A 201 1.34 24.70 6.23
CA LEU A 201 0.29 24.69 5.21
C LEU A 201 -1.13 24.54 5.81
N LEU A 202 -1.22 24.30 7.12
CA LEU A 202 -2.46 24.24 7.89
C LEU A 202 -2.86 25.64 8.36
N THR A 203 -4.15 25.94 8.26
CA THR A 203 -4.73 27.23 8.68
C THR A 203 -5.69 27.00 9.85
N VAL A 204 -5.67 27.89 10.84
CA VAL A 204 -6.62 27.85 11.96
C VAL A 204 -8.05 28.04 11.44
N ASP A 205 -9.01 27.40 12.10
CA ASP A 205 -10.44 27.39 11.76
C ASP A 205 -10.82 26.71 10.43
N THR A 206 -9.87 26.10 9.71
CA THR A 206 -10.15 25.25 8.54
C THR A 206 -10.19 23.77 8.92
N PRO A 207 -10.80 22.88 8.11
CA PRO A 207 -10.72 21.44 8.33
C PRO A 207 -9.26 20.99 8.52
N TYR A 208 -9.01 20.15 9.52
CA TYR A 208 -7.69 19.59 9.74
C TYR A 208 -7.42 18.49 8.73
N ASN A 209 -6.40 18.67 7.89
CA ASN A 209 -5.95 17.69 6.93
C ASN A 209 -4.57 17.12 7.38
N PRO A 210 -4.49 15.84 7.78
CA PRO A 210 -3.23 15.20 8.15
C PRO A 210 -2.14 15.25 7.07
N GLU A 211 -2.51 15.18 5.79
CA GLU A 211 -1.56 15.26 4.67
C GLU A 211 -0.87 16.64 4.62
N MET A 212 -1.61 17.70 4.91
CA MET A 212 -1.06 19.06 4.97
C MET A 212 -0.05 19.22 6.10
N LEU A 213 -0.19 18.47 7.21
CA LEU A 213 0.84 18.41 8.25
C LEU A 213 2.12 17.75 7.72
N VAL A 214 2.00 16.60 7.04
CA VAL A 214 3.14 15.88 6.45
C VAL A 214 3.86 16.76 5.43
N LEU A 215 3.13 17.40 4.52
CA LEU A 215 3.69 18.32 3.54
C LEU A 215 4.35 19.54 4.19
N SER A 216 3.77 20.07 5.27
CA SER A 216 4.40 21.14 6.06
C SER A 216 5.75 20.70 6.62
N LEU A 217 5.85 19.50 7.18
CA LEU A 217 7.10 18.94 7.71
C LEU A 217 8.14 18.73 6.60
N GLN A 218 7.73 18.22 5.44
CA GLN A 218 8.62 18.07 4.29
C GLN A 218 9.17 19.43 3.82
N LEU A 219 8.32 20.45 3.70
CA LEU A 219 8.74 21.81 3.36
C LEU A 219 9.72 22.35 4.40
N LEU A 220 9.38 22.26 5.69
CA LEU A 220 10.24 22.71 6.81
C LEU A 220 11.61 22.03 6.80
N ASN A 221 11.66 20.72 6.56
CA ASN A 221 12.90 19.96 6.46
C ASN A 221 13.74 20.35 5.23
N SER A 222 13.10 20.63 4.10
CA SER A 222 13.80 21.01 2.86
C SER A 222 14.58 22.32 2.99
N MET A 223 14.12 23.24 3.84
CA MET A 223 14.75 24.55 4.06
C MET A 223 16.03 24.49 4.90
N ARG A 224 16.28 23.38 5.61
CA ARG A 224 17.48 23.19 6.46
C ARG A 224 17.70 24.32 7.49
N LEU A 225 16.61 24.87 8.03
CA LEU A 225 16.67 25.88 9.10
C LEU A 225 16.67 25.24 10.50
N TYR A 226 16.04 24.06 10.61
CA TYR A 226 15.85 23.32 11.85
C TYR A 226 16.41 21.90 11.72
N ARG A 227 16.64 21.24 12.85
CA ARG A 227 16.84 19.79 12.88
C ARG A 227 15.66 19.09 12.23
N HIS A 228 15.91 17.91 11.67
CA HIS A 228 14.89 17.12 11.01
C HIS A 228 13.68 16.89 11.94
N MET A 229 12.49 17.24 11.45
CA MET A 229 11.22 17.05 12.14
C MET A 229 10.42 15.95 11.44
N SER A 230 9.80 15.11 12.24
CA SER A 230 8.89 14.06 11.79
C SER A 230 7.54 14.19 12.50
N LEU A 231 6.55 13.37 12.14
CA LEU A 231 5.23 13.41 12.78
C LEU A 231 5.32 13.19 14.29
N GLU A 232 6.23 12.31 14.74
CA GLU A 232 6.45 11.99 16.15
C GLU A 232 7.00 13.19 16.96
N SER A 233 7.57 14.19 16.28
CA SER A 233 8.06 15.42 16.90
C SER A 233 6.99 16.49 17.09
N VAL A 234 5.80 16.30 16.52
CA VAL A 234 4.65 17.21 16.64
C VAL A 234 3.68 16.61 17.65
N LYS A 235 3.34 17.36 18.69
CA LYS A 235 2.27 16.94 19.59
C LYS A 235 0.92 17.31 18.96
N ILE A 236 0.10 16.28 18.73
CA ILE A 236 -1.23 16.39 18.15
C ILE A 236 -2.24 16.05 19.24
N ASP A 237 -3.08 17.01 19.59
CA ASP A 237 -4.09 16.91 20.65
C ASP A 237 -5.47 17.08 20.01
N ILE A 238 -6.27 16.01 20.01
CA ILE A 238 -7.59 15.97 19.37
C ILE A 238 -8.65 16.13 20.46
N ASP A 239 -9.44 17.18 20.35
CA ASP A 239 -10.59 17.45 21.20
C ASP A 239 -11.86 16.98 20.47
N ASP A 240 -12.35 15.80 20.83
CA ASP A 240 -13.54 15.19 20.25
C ASP A 240 -14.83 15.95 20.61
N GLU A 241 -14.88 16.64 21.77
CA GLU A 241 -16.06 17.42 22.18
C GLU A 241 -16.14 18.74 21.40
N ALA A 242 -15.00 19.43 21.26
CA ALA A 242 -14.93 20.68 20.52
C ALA A 242 -14.84 20.47 18.99
N GLY A 243 -14.51 19.27 18.53
CA GLY A 243 -14.24 18.99 17.11
C GLY A 243 -13.01 19.74 16.61
N THR A 244 -11.95 19.83 17.42
CA THR A 244 -10.74 20.59 17.07
C THR A 244 -9.47 19.78 17.26
N VAL A 245 -8.43 20.18 16.52
CA VAL A 245 -7.07 19.64 16.62
C VAL A 245 -6.12 20.77 16.99
N ARG A 246 -5.39 20.59 18.10
CA ARG A 246 -4.28 21.45 18.50
C ARG A 246 -2.96 20.80 18.11
N LEU A 247 -2.09 21.60 17.50
CA LEU A 247 -0.77 21.18 17.07
C LEU A 247 0.28 21.98 17.85
N GLU A 248 1.25 21.30 18.46
CA GLU A 248 2.38 21.95 19.13
C GLU A 248 3.70 21.48 18.50
N PHE A 249 4.42 22.43 17.92
CA PHE A 249 5.73 22.25 17.31
C PHE A 249 6.84 22.71 18.26
N ARG A 250 7.95 21.96 18.30
CA ARG A 250 9.16 22.31 19.06
C ARG A 250 10.40 22.29 18.16
N PRO A 251 10.50 23.22 17.19
CA PRO A 251 11.61 23.23 16.26
C PRO A 251 12.93 23.57 16.96
N VAL A 252 14.00 22.89 16.57
CA VAL A 252 15.35 23.13 17.09
C VAL A 252 16.19 23.76 15.98
N PRO A 253 16.55 25.06 16.06
CA PRO A 253 17.36 25.72 15.05
C PRO A 253 18.69 25.02 14.82
N LEU A 254 19.14 24.93 13.57
CA LEU A 254 20.51 24.55 13.28
C LEU A 254 21.43 25.72 13.66
N ALA A 255 22.56 25.42 14.29
CA ALA A 255 23.56 26.44 14.61
C ALA A 255 23.95 27.16 13.31
N ARG A 256 23.79 28.49 13.26
CA ARG A 256 24.35 29.28 12.17
C ARG A 256 25.85 29.02 12.15
N ARG A 257 26.41 28.55 11.02
CA ARG A 257 27.85 28.68 10.78
C ARG A 257 28.15 30.17 10.84
N GLY A 258 28.76 30.62 11.93
CA GLY A 258 29.23 31.99 12.02
C GLY A 258 30.21 32.24 10.88
N THR A 259 29.86 33.16 10.00
CA THR A 259 30.87 33.89 9.25
C THR A 259 31.59 34.77 10.27
N SER A 260 32.73 34.31 10.78
CA SER A 260 33.71 35.21 11.38
C SER A 260 34.26 36.07 10.24
N PHE A 261 33.72 37.27 10.10
CA PHE A 261 34.50 38.37 9.54
C PHE A 261 35.29 38.93 10.72
N ASP A 262 36.54 38.47 10.86
CA ASP A 262 37.53 39.20 11.64
C ASP A 262 38.09 40.30 10.73
N ASP A 263 37.96 41.54 11.20
CA ASP A 263 38.64 42.75 10.70
C ASP A 263 40.15 42.72 11.05
#